data_AF-A0A2E4B9D4-F1
#
_entry.id   AF-A0A2E4B9D4-F1
#
_cell.length_a   1.000
_cell.length_b   1.000
_cell.length_c   1.000
_cell.angle_alpha   90.00
_cell.angle_beta   90.00
_cell.angle_gamma   90.00
#
_symmetry.space_group_name_H-M   'P 1'
#
loop_
_entity.id
_entity.type
_entity.pdbx_description
1 polymer ?
#
loop_
_entity_poly.entity_id
_entity_poly.type
_entity_poly.pdbx_seq_one_letter_code
_entity_poly.pdbx_strand_id
1 'polypeptide(L)'
;MTQAGEDGSVDHRGEALPTLTKASSKIRLDALMSVPQPRWDRAIPGSPLWTKTAFVLLRIVARGQFKTMTHEGLQGLDHDRGAMCCAWHVNALMDPLAIMLTHPSHFVIGGRHDLVTRPILSFWTRRMAVQPVVRKAELLRGGFSKEEAQNLNGRTLLNLARGISYGHGSALFPEGTAHDEAHPIRMRTGPMRTVLAAAAIAHVEGRPLPHLVPVGLHFRVRHHFRTDAHVEYGTPIPVVLDDIPEDLLAAVKRNDWSEPPAEAVTALRDALTPTLRRLTPDVVDWDERRALHTLAHVRARSEKRALPDWRSEVMAARAERDALRPEGDRDLETIVPEPLVSPALEAADAVARRLEAHGLDGRDLNEQASGLRRNSPVSFAGSVLRMAQFLPLLPVFLLSMGVQSTLGLVKGNSTDEGVDARTTYHFVFALFASMIVWPIVSGGLAATSYAMGWLDETGMPELAAGLMFVLLFPVFVLSGWSFASAWDGWVVLRGGLRRSRLRRRHGAVLAEELQAIHVALAD
;
A
#
# COMPACT_ATOMS: atom_id res chain seq x y z
N MET A 1 16.62 -19.82 -16.76
CA MET A 1 17.54 -19.28 -15.74
C MET A 1 16.77 -19.29 -14.43
N THR A 2 17.09 -20.22 -13.55
CA THR A 2 16.31 -20.59 -12.35
C THR A 2 16.16 -19.42 -11.38
N GLN A 3 14.92 -19.14 -10.96
CA GLN A 3 14.67 -18.27 -9.82
C GLN A 3 15.30 -18.91 -8.57
N ALA A 4 15.93 -18.11 -7.71
CA ALA A 4 16.49 -18.62 -6.46
C ALA A 4 15.34 -18.93 -5.50
N GLY A 5 14.97 -20.20 -5.33
CA GLY A 5 13.87 -20.62 -4.44
C GLY A 5 12.81 -21.54 -5.07
N GLU A 6 12.96 -21.95 -6.33
CA GLU A 6 12.25 -23.11 -6.91
C GLU A 6 12.92 -24.44 -6.49
N ASP A 7 13.37 -24.53 -5.24
CA ASP A 7 14.07 -25.70 -4.68
C ASP A 7 13.12 -26.70 -4.01
N GLY A 8 11.80 -26.44 -4.06
CA GLY A 8 10.78 -27.23 -3.37
C GLY A 8 10.87 -27.15 -1.85
N SER A 9 11.66 -26.22 -1.29
CA SER A 9 11.82 -26.10 0.16
C SER A 9 10.52 -25.63 0.80
N VAL A 10 10.11 -26.38 1.82
CA VAL A 10 8.90 -26.11 2.58
C VAL A 10 9.23 -25.62 4.00
N ASP A 11 8.33 -24.87 4.60
CA ASP A 11 8.42 -24.51 6.01
C ASP A 11 8.14 -25.74 6.91
N HIS A 12 8.23 -25.54 8.22
CA HIS A 12 7.97 -26.59 9.23
C HIS A 12 6.51 -27.13 9.21
N ARG A 13 5.61 -26.53 8.42
CA ARG A 13 4.23 -26.97 8.20
C ARG A 13 3.98 -27.48 6.77
N GLY A 14 5.02 -27.64 5.96
CA GLY A 14 4.90 -28.19 4.61
C GLY A 14 4.49 -27.18 3.53
N GLU A 15 4.39 -25.87 3.85
CA GLU A 15 4.10 -24.84 2.85
C GLU A 15 5.37 -24.42 2.11
N ALA A 16 5.29 -24.23 0.80
CA ALA A 16 6.43 -23.76 0.00
C ALA A 16 6.97 -22.41 0.54
N LEU A 17 8.28 -22.35 0.75
CA LEU A 17 8.94 -21.11 1.08
C LEU A 17 8.83 -20.13 -0.10
N PRO A 18 8.67 -18.82 0.13
CA PRO A 18 8.57 -17.85 -0.95
C PRO A 18 9.76 -17.95 -1.91
N THR A 19 9.49 -17.89 -3.22
CA THR A 19 10.53 -17.73 -4.23
C THR A 19 11.20 -16.38 -4.03
N LEU A 20 12.54 -16.37 -3.98
CA LEU A 20 13.30 -15.15 -3.76
C LEU A 20 13.75 -14.58 -5.11
N THR A 21 13.66 -13.25 -5.22
CA THR A 21 14.30 -12.56 -6.34
C THR A 21 15.81 -12.74 -6.25
N LYS A 22 16.49 -12.64 -7.40
CA LYS A 22 17.95 -12.70 -7.50
C LYS A 22 18.68 -11.67 -6.62
N ALA A 23 18.00 -10.56 -6.27
CA ALA A 23 18.54 -9.56 -5.36
C ALA A 23 18.34 -9.93 -3.89
N SER A 24 17.17 -10.47 -3.53
CA SER A 24 16.84 -10.90 -2.17
C SER A 24 17.60 -12.17 -1.73
N SER A 25 18.13 -12.94 -2.69
CA SER A 25 18.97 -14.11 -2.38
C SER A 25 20.42 -13.74 -2.03
N LYS A 26 20.83 -12.47 -2.15
CA LYS A 26 22.21 -12.01 -1.89
C LYS A 26 22.26 -11.07 -0.69
N ILE A 27 22.50 -11.64 0.49
CA ILE A 27 22.63 -10.88 1.73
C ILE A 27 24.00 -10.18 1.79
N ARG A 28 24.00 -8.88 2.05
CA ARG A 28 25.23 -8.08 2.27
C ARG A 28 25.35 -7.72 3.74
N LEU A 29 25.93 -8.62 4.54
CA LEU A 29 25.97 -8.50 6.00
C LEU A 29 26.68 -7.22 6.47
N ASP A 30 27.85 -6.88 5.91
CA ASP A 30 28.60 -5.67 6.28
C ASP A 30 27.78 -4.38 6.06
N ALA A 31 27.00 -4.35 4.98
CA ALA A 31 26.13 -3.22 4.67
C ALA A 31 24.94 -3.11 5.63
N LEU A 32 24.48 -4.24 6.18
CA LEU A 32 23.39 -4.30 7.17
C LEU A 32 23.88 -3.90 8.56
N MET A 33 25.05 -4.40 8.97
CA MET A 33 25.63 -4.10 10.29
C MET A 33 26.11 -2.66 10.42
N SER A 34 26.41 -2.00 9.31
CA SER A 34 26.84 -0.60 9.28
C SER A 34 25.68 0.41 9.23
N VAL A 35 24.42 -0.02 9.31
CA VAL A 35 23.27 0.91 9.36
C VAL A 35 23.31 1.71 10.67
N PRO A 36 23.25 3.06 10.62
CA PRO A 36 23.26 3.88 11.83
C PRO A 36 22.08 3.55 12.74
N GLN A 37 22.33 3.46 14.04
CA GLN A 37 21.27 3.28 15.02
C GLN A 37 20.43 4.56 15.14
N PRO A 38 19.08 4.47 15.10
CA PRO A 38 18.21 5.63 15.29
C PRO A 38 18.29 6.22 16.70
N ARG A 39 17.86 7.47 16.83
CA ARG A 39 17.74 8.18 18.11
C ARG A 39 16.30 8.13 18.59
N TRP A 40 15.99 7.16 19.44
CA TRP A 40 14.62 6.84 19.83
C TRP A 40 13.96 7.90 20.72
N ASP A 41 14.77 8.67 21.45
CA ASP A 41 14.39 9.76 22.35
C ASP A 41 13.80 10.99 21.64
N ARG A 42 13.69 10.96 20.31
CA ARG A 42 13.23 12.08 19.48
C ARG A 42 11.95 11.72 18.77
N ALA A 43 11.10 12.73 18.52
CA ALA A 43 9.91 12.58 17.69
C ALA A 43 10.23 11.99 16.30
N ILE A 44 11.31 12.43 15.66
CA ILE A 44 11.80 11.82 14.41
C ILE A 44 13.06 11.01 14.74
N PRO A 45 13.00 9.65 14.66
CA PRO A 45 14.12 8.81 15.09
C PRO A 45 15.32 8.84 14.14
N GLY A 46 15.11 9.22 12.88
CA GLY A 46 16.17 9.48 11.90
C GLY A 46 16.65 10.94 11.91
N SER A 47 17.24 11.37 10.79
CA SER A 47 17.52 12.80 10.57
C SER A 47 16.22 13.56 10.33
N PRO A 48 15.89 14.62 11.12
CA PRO A 48 14.66 15.39 10.93
C PRO A 48 14.53 16.01 9.54
N LEU A 49 15.63 16.59 9.03
CA LEU A 49 15.65 17.22 7.70
C LEU A 49 15.35 16.18 6.61
N TRP A 50 16.15 15.12 6.55
CA TRP A 50 16.03 14.10 5.50
C TRP A 50 14.72 13.32 5.59
N THR A 51 14.24 13.04 6.79
CA THR A 51 12.94 12.37 6.97
C THR A 51 11.81 13.25 6.47
N LYS A 52 11.79 14.55 6.82
CA LYS A 52 10.78 15.48 6.30
C LYS A 52 10.85 15.59 4.78
N THR A 53 12.04 15.71 4.21
CA THR A 53 12.23 15.75 2.74
C THR A 53 11.72 14.47 2.08
N ALA A 54 12.06 13.29 2.61
CA ALA A 54 11.57 12.02 2.10
C ALA A 54 10.04 11.97 2.10
N PHE A 55 9.41 12.35 3.22
CA PHE A 55 7.96 12.40 3.34
C PHE A 55 7.29 13.43 2.41
N VAL A 56 7.95 14.54 2.08
CA VAL A 56 7.49 15.47 1.04
C VAL A 56 7.52 14.80 -0.34
N LEU A 57 8.63 14.14 -0.70
CA LEU A 57 8.75 13.43 -1.98
C LEU A 57 7.74 12.28 -2.09
N LEU A 58 7.57 11.49 -1.02
CA LEU A 58 6.56 10.42 -0.95
C LEU A 58 5.15 10.99 -1.18
N ARG A 59 4.80 12.13 -0.56
CA ARG A 59 3.49 12.79 -0.78
C ARG A 59 3.33 13.31 -2.20
N ILE A 60 4.37 13.87 -2.81
CA ILE A 60 4.35 14.34 -4.21
C ILE A 60 4.03 13.17 -5.16
N VAL A 61 4.76 12.06 -5.00
CA VAL A 61 4.59 10.88 -5.86
C VAL A 61 3.26 10.19 -5.57
N ALA A 62 2.87 10.04 -4.29
CA ALA A 62 1.59 9.46 -3.91
C ALA A 62 0.40 10.25 -4.47
N ARG A 63 0.47 11.58 -4.48
CA ARG A 63 -0.54 12.43 -5.14
C ARG A 63 -0.63 12.14 -6.63
N GLY A 64 0.49 11.88 -7.30
CA GLY A 64 0.51 11.44 -8.71
C GLY A 64 0.03 10.00 -8.92
N GLN A 65 0.19 9.12 -7.92
CA GLN A 65 -0.12 7.68 -7.99
C GLN A 65 -1.57 7.34 -7.67
N PHE A 66 -2.18 7.95 -6.64
CA PHE A 66 -3.58 7.73 -6.23
C PHE A 66 -4.52 8.85 -6.64
N LYS A 67 -5.66 8.51 -7.23
CA LYS A 67 -6.68 9.50 -7.62
C LYS A 67 -7.31 10.14 -6.38
N THR A 68 -7.68 9.27 -5.44
CA THR A 68 -8.08 9.66 -4.09
C THR A 68 -7.39 8.74 -3.10
N MET A 69 -7.01 9.28 -1.95
CA MET A 69 -6.48 8.52 -0.82
C MET A 69 -7.18 9.05 0.42
N THR A 70 -8.04 8.23 1.00
CA THR A 70 -8.84 8.56 2.19
C THR A 70 -8.43 7.67 3.35
N HIS A 71 -8.72 8.09 4.57
CA HIS A 71 -8.46 7.30 5.77
C HIS A 71 -9.52 7.55 6.84
N GLU A 72 -9.71 6.60 7.74
CA GLU A 72 -10.59 6.74 8.91
C GLU A 72 -10.12 5.90 10.11
N GLY A 73 -10.71 6.13 11.29
CA GLY A 73 -10.43 5.35 12.49
C GLY A 73 -9.26 5.87 13.34
N LEU A 74 -8.58 6.93 12.90
CA LEU A 74 -7.48 7.55 13.64
C LEU A 74 -7.88 8.07 15.04
N GLN A 75 -9.13 8.48 15.21
CA GLN A 75 -9.68 8.96 16.48
C GLN A 75 -9.74 7.88 17.56
N GLY A 76 -9.71 6.60 17.19
CA GLY A 76 -9.67 5.48 18.14
C GLY A 76 -8.25 5.08 18.55
N LEU A 77 -7.22 5.78 18.05
CA LEU A 77 -5.82 5.48 18.36
C LEU A 77 -5.31 6.36 19.50
N ASP A 78 -4.67 5.73 20.49
CA ASP A 78 -3.89 6.44 21.49
C ASP A 78 -2.58 6.97 20.88
N HIS A 79 -2.45 8.29 20.76
CA HIS A 79 -1.31 8.93 20.09
C HIS A 79 -0.06 9.12 20.98
N ASP A 80 -0.16 8.78 22.27
CA ASP A 80 0.92 8.89 23.26
C ASP A 80 1.76 7.61 23.40
N ARG A 81 1.37 6.55 22.70
CA ARG A 81 2.01 5.22 22.75
C ARG A 81 2.40 4.75 21.34
N GLY A 82 3.27 3.74 21.31
CA GLY A 82 3.72 3.13 20.06
C GLY A 82 2.63 2.32 19.38
N ALA A 83 2.67 2.31 18.05
CA ALA A 83 1.67 1.62 17.23
C ALA A 83 2.30 0.56 16.33
N MET A 84 1.95 -0.71 16.54
CA MET A 84 2.23 -1.77 15.57
C MET A 84 1.05 -1.92 14.61
N CYS A 85 1.11 -1.31 13.44
CA CYS A 85 0.10 -1.47 12.39
C CYS A 85 0.26 -2.81 11.67
N CYS A 86 -0.79 -3.61 11.64
CA CYS A 86 -0.84 -4.88 10.91
C CYS A 86 -1.95 -4.86 9.87
N ALA A 87 -1.59 -5.10 8.62
CA ALA A 87 -2.49 -5.17 7.48
C ALA A 87 -2.23 -6.43 6.65
N TRP A 88 -3.18 -6.83 5.81
CA TRP A 88 -2.91 -7.70 4.68
C TRP A 88 -2.03 -7.02 3.61
N HIS A 89 -1.41 -7.79 2.72
CA HIS A 89 -0.37 -7.32 1.81
C HIS A 89 -0.69 -7.67 0.35
N VAL A 90 -1.34 -6.75 -0.35
CA VAL A 90 -1.87 -6.99 -1.71
C VAL A 90 -1.29 -6.05 -2.77
N ASN A 91 -0.55 -5.02 -2.37
CA ASN A 91 -0.04 -3.98 -3.27
C ASN A 91 1.43 -3.63 -3.00
N ALA A 92 2.18 -4.60 -2.47
CA ALA A 92 3.61 -4.51 -2.21
C ALA A 92 3.98 -3.16 -1.54
N LEU A 93 4.83 -2.33 -2.15
CA LEU A 93 5.29 -1.07 -1.55
C LEU A 93 4.19 -0.03 -1.31
N MET A 94 3.07 -0.12 -2.02
CA MET A 94 1.95 0.81 -1.85
C MET A 94 1.25 0.63 -0.50
N ASP A 95 1.27 -0.58 0.07
CA ASP A 95 0.66 -0.88 1.36
C ASP A 95 1.33 -0.13 2.52
N PRO A 96 2.66 -0.26 2.77
CA PRO A 96 3.32 0.50 3.83
C PRO A 96 3.31 1.99 3.53
N LEU A 97 3.37 2.41 2.26
CA LEU A 97 3.24 3.83 1.89
C LEU A 97 1.91 4.42 2.35
N ALA A 98 0.80 3.72 2.14
CA ALA A 98 -0.53 4.19 2.52
C ALA A 98 -0.64 4.39 4.04
N ILE A 99 -0.12 3.45 4.84
CA ILE A 99 -0.07 3.56 6.30
C ILE A 99 0.82 4.72 6.72
N MET A 100 2.06 4.78 6.23
CA MET A 100 3.03 5.83 6.59
C MET A 100 2.53 7.25 6.28
N LEU A 101 1.79 7.44 5.18
CA LEU A 101 1.32 8.76 4.79
C LEU A 101 0.06 9.21 5.51
N THR A 102 -0.70 8.29 6.12
CA THR A 102 -2.00 8.57 6.75
C THR A 102 -1.95 8.50 8.28
N HIS A 103 -1.09 7.67 8.86
CA HIS A 103 -0.97 7.54 10.30
C HIS A 103 -0.26 8.77 10.93
N PRO A 104 -0.70 9.24 12.11
CA PRO A 104 -0.19 10.48 12.73
C PRO A 104 1.22 10.35 13.32
N SER A 105 1.58 9.18 13.86
CA SER A 105 2.90 8.97 14.47
C SER A 105 4.04 8.96 13.45
N HIS A 106 5.25 9.30 13.91
CA HIS A 106 6.46 9.07 13.13
C HIS A 106 6.81 7.58 13.07
N PHE A 107 7.27 7.11 11.91
CA PHE A 107 7.47 5.68 11.67
C PHE A 107 8.92 5.26 11.82
N VAL A 108 9.08 4.08 12.42
CA VAL A 108 10.27 3.22 12.30
C VAL A 108 9.94 2.18 11.25
N ILE A 109 10.69 2.23 10.15
CA ILE A 109 10.33 1.54 8.93
C ILE A 109 11.06 0.20 8.91
N GLY A 110 10.34 -0.91 8.99
CA GLY A 110 10.88 -2.22 8.66
C GLY A 110 11.05 -2.33 7.15
N GLY A 111 12.29 -2.31 6.65
CA GLY A 111 12.58 -2.43 5.22
C GLY A 111 13.23 -3.77 4.90
N ARG A 112 12.83 -4.42 3.79
CA ARG A 112 13.51 -5.62 3.30
C ARG A 112 15.00 -5.31 3.07
N HIS A 113 15.86 -6.23 3.47
CA HIS A 113 17.31 -6.02 3.53
C HIS A 113 17.95 -5.59 2.18
N ASP A 114 17.42 -6.07 1.06
CA ASP A 114 17.88 -5.74 -0.28
C ASP A 114 17.51 -4.30 -0.69
N LEU A 115 16.35 -3.79 -0.25
CA LEU A 115 15.97 -2.40 -0.42
C LEU A 115 16.91 -1.49 0.37
N VAL A 116 17.27 -1.87 1.60
CA VAL A 116 18.13 -1.06 2.47
C VAL A 116 19.56 -0.95 1.93
N THR A 117 20.04 -1.94 1.19
CA THR A 117 21.46 -1.99 0.80
C THR A 117 21.75 -1.41 -0.60
N ARG A 118 20.75 -1.17 -1.48
CA ARG A 118 21.00 -0.60 -2.84
C ARG A 118 21.55 0.84 -2.74
N PRO A 119 22.50 1.30 -3.57
CA PRO A 119 23.23 2.57 -3.35
C PRO A 119 22.35 3.81 -3.13
N ILE A 120 21.36 4.05 -4.00
CA ILE A 120 20.46 5.21 -3.88
C ILE A 120 19.52 5.05 -2.69
N LEU A 121 18.98 3.86 -2.47
CA LEU A 121 18.09 3.57 -1.35
C LEU A 121 18.83 3.69 -0.01
N SER A 122 20.04 3.14 0.09
CA SER A 122 20.96 3.17 1.23
C SER A 122 21.23 4.60 1.70
N PHE A 123 21.38 5.55 0.77
CA PHE A 123 21.52 6.97 1.13
C PHE A 123 20.36 7.46 2.00
N TRP A 124 19.12 7.14 1.61
CA TRP A 124 17.90 7.53 2.31
C TRP A 124 17.64 6.66 3.54
N THR A 125 17.71 5.34 3.41
CA THR A 125 17.41 4.40 4.51
C THR A 125 18.36 4.57 5.69
N ARG A 126 19.62 4.97 5.47
CA ARG A 126 20.56 5.31 6.56
C ARG A 126 20.26 6.63 7.25
N ARG A 127 19.54 7.54 6.59
CA ARG A 127 19.16 8.86 7.10
C ARG A 127 17.76 8.88 7.71
N MET A 128 16.92 7.94 7.28
CA MET A 128 15.63 7.62 7.87
C MET A 128 15.83 6.55 8.95
N ALA A 129 14.89 6.39 9.88
CA ALA A 129 14.95 5.31 10.87
C ALA A 129 14.50 3.97 10.28
N VAL A 130 15.08 3.58 9.14
CA VAL A 130 14.74 2.31 8.47
C VAL A 130 15.58 1.21 9.09
N GLN A 131 14.91 0.21 9.65
CA GLN A 131 15.54 -0.99 10.19
C GLN A 131 15.50 -2.11 9.15
N PRO A 132 16.65 -2.73 8.82
CA PRO A 132 16.66 -3.86 7.92
C PRO A 132 15.97 -5.04 8.59
N VAL A 133 14.99 -5.65 7.91
CA VAL A 133 14.36 -6.90 8.32
C VAL A 133 14.82 -7.99 7.36
N VAL A 134 15.41 -9.05 7.91
CA VAL A 134 15.87 -10.21 7.13
C VAL A 134 15.02 -11.42 7.51
N ARG A 135 14.46 -12.12 6.51
CA ARG A 135 13.66 -13.32 6.80
C ARG A 135 14.59 -14.47 7.17
N LYS A 136 14.18 -15.33 8.12
CA LYS A 136 14.95 -16.54 8.49
C LYS A 136 15.29 -17.41 7.26
N ALA A 137 14.34 -17.56 6.34
CA ALA A 137 14.55 -18.29 5.09
C ALA A 137 15.64 -17.68 4.20
N GLU A 138 15.73 -16.33 4.14
CA GLU A 138 16.77 -15.64 3.39
C GLU A 138 18.15 -15.89 4.01
N LEU A 139 18.26 -15.84 5.35
CA LEU A 139 19.50 -16.11 6.07
C LEU A 139 19.98 -17.55 5.85
N LEU A 140 19.08 -18.52 5.98
CA LEU A 140 19.42 -19.93 5.74
C LEU A 140 19.89 -20.16 4.29
N ARG A 141 19.18 -19.60 3.30
CA ARG A 141 19.58 -19.65 1.88
C ARG A 141 20.87 -18.88 1.59
N GLY A 142 21.20 -17.87 2.41
CA GLY A 142 22.43 -17.12 2.37
C GLY A 142 23.64 -17.82 3.00
N GLY A 143 23.48 -19.07 3.47
CA GLY A 143 24.57 -19.88 4.02
C GLY A 143 24.78 -19.75 5.53
N PHE A 144 23.88 -19.08 6.26
CA PHE A 144 23.96 -18.96 7.71
C PHE A 144 23.46 -20.23 8.41
N SER A 145 24.04 -20.57 9.55
CA SER A 145 23.50 -21.61 10.42
C SER A 145 22.12 -21.20 11.00
N LYS A 146 21.35 -22.19 11.49
CA LYS A 146 20.04 -21.91 12.11
C LYS A 146 20.13 -20.96 13.30
N GLU A 147 21.21 -21.06 14.08
CA GLU A 147 21.44 -20.27 15.28
C GLU A 147 21.83 -18.83 14.94
N GLU A 148 22.77 -18.64 14.01
CA GLU A 148 23.15 -17.31 13.51
C GLU A 148 21.97 -16.58 12.87
N ALA A 149 21.16 -17.32 12.09
CA ALA A 149 19.96 -16.78 11.47
C ALA A 149 18.92 -16.33 12.49
N GLN A 150 18.79 -17.05 13.62
CA GLN A 150 17.86 -16.71 14.69
C GLN A 150 18.33 -15.46 15.46
N ASN A 151 19.61 -15.40 15.82
CA ASN A 151 20.19 -14.26 16.52
C ASN A 151 20.11 -12.97 15.69
N LEU A 152 20.46 -13.01 14.40
CA LEU A 152 20.43 -11.83 13.54
C LEU A 152 19.00 -11.32 13.30
N ASN A 153 18.03 -12.24 13.11
CA ASN A 153 16.62 -11.88 13.04
C ASN A 153 16.15 -11.22 14.35
N GLY A 154 16.47 -11.81 15.50
CA GLY A 154 16.16 -11.25 16.82
C GLY A 154 16.67 -9.81 17.01
N ARG A 155 17.93 -9.54 16.63
CA ARG A 155 18.52 -8.18 16.71
C ARG A 155 17.80 -7.17 15.82
N THR A 156 17.37 -7.56 14.62
CA THR A 156 16.62 -6.65 13.73
C THR A 156 15.22 -6.31 14.27
N LEU A 157 14.53 -7.31 14.82
CA LEU A 157 13.23 -7.13 15.47
C LEU A 157 13.35 -6.27 16.73
N LEU A 158 14.45 -6.38 17.47
CA LEU A 158 14.68 -5.57 18.68
C LEU A 158 14.78 -4.07 18.38
N ASN A 159 15.38 -3.68 17.26
CA ASN A 159 15.43 -2.25 16.90
C ASN A 159 14.04 -1.70 16.54
N LEU A 160 13.21 -2.51 15.86
CA LEU A 160 11.81 -2.16 15.62
C LEU A 160 11.03 -2.08 16.93
N ALA A 161 11.20 -3.06 17.81
CA ALA A 161 10.56 -3.11 19.12
C ALA A 161 10.95 -1.89 19.99
N ARG A 162 12.23 -1.53 20.03
CA ARG A 162 12.72 -0.33 20.73
C ARG A 162 12.09 0.93 20.15
N GLY A 163 12.02 1.06 18.83
CA GLY A 163 11.30 2.16 18.19
C GLY A 163 9.86 2.30 18.66
N ILE A 164 9.11 1.20 18.63
CA ILE A 164 7.70 1.17 19.06
C ILE A 164 7.58 1.50 20.55
N SER A 165 8.45 0.96 21.40
CA SER A 165 8.43 1.25 22.86
C SER A 165 8.64 2.74 23.20
N TYR A 166 9.21 3.52 22.28
CA TYR A 166 9.42 4.97 22.41
C TYR A 166 8.29 5.82 21.81
N GLY A 167 7.15 5.22 21.46
CA GLY A 167 5.98 5.94 20.93
C GLY A 167 5.92 6.03 19.41
N HIS A 168 6.84 5.39 18.69
CA HIS A 168 6.84 5.42 17.22
C HIS A 168 5.86 4.40 16.62
N GLY A 169 5.35 4.72 15.43
CA GLY A 169 4.59 3.78 14.62
C GLY A 169 5.49 2.81 13.86
N SER A 170 5.00 1.62 13.57
CA SER A 170 5.60 0.69 12.62
C SER A 170 4.51 -0.04 11.86
N ALA A 171 4.82 -0.53 10.66
CA ALA A 171 3.91 -1.32 9.86
C ALA A 171 4.58 -2.64 9.47
N LEU A 172 3.97 -3.75 9.87
CA LEU A 172 4.40 -5.09 9.48
C LEU A 172 3.21 -5.92 9.03
N PHE A 173 3.40 -6.66 7.94
CA PHE A 173 2.37 -7.48 7.33
C PHE A 173 2.51 -8.92 7.83
N PRO A 174 1.59 -9.44 8.66
CA PRO A 174 1.70 -10.79 9.22
C PRO A 174 1.79 -11.88 8.16
N GLU A 175 1.24 -11.69 6.96
CA GLU A 175 1.35 -12.63 5.84
C GLU A 175 2.81 -12.87 5.40
N GLY A 176 3.64 -11.84 5.58
CA GLY A 176 5.07 -11.89 5.29
C GLY A 176 5.42 -11.93 3.81
N THR A 177 4.45 -11.89 2.89
CA THR A 177 4.66 -11.72 1.44
C THR A 177 3.45 -11.03 0.82
N ALA A 178 3.65 -10.28 -0.27
CA ALA A 178 2.54 -9.74 -1.03
C ALA A 178 1.90 -10.85 -1.87
N HIS A 179 0.59 -10.75 -2.14
CA HIS A 179 -0.18 -11.75 -2.90
C HIS A 179 -1.36 -11.12 -3.68
N ASP A 180 -2.05 -11.95 -4.48
CA ASP A 180 -3.20 -11.57 -5.33
C ASP A 180 -4.51 -12.23 -4.87
N GLU A 181 -4.60 -12.66 -3.61
CA GLU A 181 -5.84 -13.27 -3.11
C GLU A 181 -6.82 -12.18 -2.66
N ALA A 182 -8.13 -12.46 -2.79
CA ALA A 182 -9.19 -11.56 -2.32
C ALA A 182 -9.54 -11.74 -0.83
N HIS A 183 -8.79 -12.61 -0.14
CA HIS A 183 -8.85 -12.88 1.29
C HIS A 183 -7.43 -12.92 1.88
N PRO A 184 -7.26 -12.69 3.19
CA PRO A 184 -5.95 -12.78 3.82
C PRO A 184 -5.37 -14.19 3.73
N ILE A 185 -4.06 -14.28 3.56
CA ILE A 185 -3.35 -15.57 3.63
C ILE A 185 -2.88 -15.86 5.06
N ARG A 186 -2.20 -17.00 5.25
CA ARG A 186 -1.72 -17.43 6.56
C ARG A 186 -0.91 -16.34 7.28
N MET A 187 -1.34 -15.99 8.49
CA MET A 187 -0.67 -15.00 9.33
C MET A 187 0.51 -15.61 10.09
N ARG A 188 1.69 -15.04 9.89
CA ARG A 188 2.91 -15.33 10.63
C ARG A 188 2.99 -14.46 11.88
N THR A 189 3.83 -14.89 12.80
CA THR A 189 3.93 -14.34 14.16
C THR A 189 5.01 -13.27 14.36
N GLY A 190 5.61 -12.78 13.28
CA GLY A 190 6.67 -11.74 13.33
C GLY A 190 6.23 -10.43 13.99
N PRO A 191 5.08 -9.84 13.60
CA PRO A 191 4.61 -8.59 14.22
C PRO A 191 4.29 -8.75 15.71
N MET A 192 3.70 -9.89 16.10
CA MET A 192 3.27 -10.21 17.46
C MET A 192 4.49 -10.33 18.40
N ARG A 193 5.56 -11.02 17.95
CA ARG A 193 6.83 -11.04 18.69
C ARG A 193 7.41 -9.64 18.89
N THR A 194 7.31 -8.79 17.87
CA THR A 194 7.88 -7.44 17.90
C THR A 194 7.12 -6.53 18.86
N VAL A 195 5.78 -6.59 18.87
CA VAL A 195 4.98 -5.76 19.78
C VAL A 195 5.07 -6.23 21.23
N LEU A 196 5.15 -7.55 21.49
CA LEU A 196 5.41 -8.08 22.84
C LEU A 196 6.79 -7.67 23.36
N ALA A 197 7.82 -7.73 22.51
CA ALA A 197 9.14 -7.20 22.86
C ALA A 197 9.12 -5.69 23.11
N ALA A 198 8.37 -4.92 22.32
CA ALA A 198 8.20 -3.49 22.52
C ALA A 198 7.50 -3.18 23.85
N ALA A 199 6.48 -3.95 24.20
CA ALA A 199 5.75 -3.84 25.46
C ALA A 199 6.65 -4.15 26.66
N ALA A 200 7.49 -5.19 26.58
CA ALA A 200 8.46 -5.52 27.62
C ALA A 200 9.47 -4.38 27.85
N ILE A 201 10.01 -3.80 26.77
CA ILE A 201 10.92 -2.63 26.85
C ILE A 201 10.20 -1.42 27.45
N ALA A 202 8.99 -1.12 26.97
CA ALA A 202 8.20 0.01 27.46
C ALA A 202 7.93 -0.13 28.97
N HIS A 203 7.55 -1.32 29.44
CA HIS A 203 7.31 -1.57 30.85
C HIS A 203 8.57 -1.36 31.70
N VAL A 204 9.70 -1.96 31.31
CA VAL A 204 10.97 -1.84 32.04
C VAL A 204 11.47 -0.39 32.11
N GLU A 205 11.23 0.39 31.06
CA GLU A 205 11.62 1.80 30.98
C GLU A 205 10.56 2.77 31.52
N GLY A 206 9.43 2.29 32.05
CA GLY A 206 8.37 3.14 32.60
C GLY A 206 7.61 3.98 31.56
N ARG A 207 7.46 3.45 30.34
CA ARG A 207 6.76 4.08 29.21
C ARG A 207 5.37 3.45 28.99
N PRO A 208 4.45 4.17 28.31
CA PRO A 208 3.16 3.60 27.91
C PRO A 208 3.32 2.33 27.07
N LEU A 209 2.53 1.29 27.38
CA LEU A 209 2.53 0.06 26.60
C LEU A 209 2.00 0.32 25.19
N PRO A 210 2.66 -0.20 24.14
CA PRO A 210 2.21 -0.03 22.76
C PRO A 210 0.94 -0.83 22.49
N HIS A 211 0.27 -0.52 21.39
CA HIS A 211 -0.89 -1.28 20.91
C HIS A 211 -0.61 -1.97 19.56
N LEU A 212 -1.40 -3.00 19.28
CA LEU A 212 -1.47 -3.65 17.97
C LEU A 212 -2.68 -3.09 17.23
N VAL A 213 -2.47 -2.46 16.07
CA VAL A 213 -3.52 -1.79 15.30
C VAL A 213 -3.82 -2.61 14.04
N PRO A 214 -5.00 -3.25 13.93
CA PRO A 214 -5.43 -3.87 12.69
C PRO A 214 -5.78 -2.79 11.66
N VAL A 215 -5.30 -2.94 10.43
CA VAL A 215 -5.47 -1.94 9.36
C VAL A 215 -6.03 -2.59 8.09
N GLY A 216 -7.18 -2.09 7.63
CA GLY A 216 -7.77 -2.41 6.33
C GLY A 216 -7.16 -1.56 5.23
N LEU A 217 -6.64 -2.22 4.18
CA LEU A 217 -6.11 -1.55 2.99
C LEU A 217 -7.01 -1.85 1.79
N HIS A 218 -7.72 -0.84 1.31
CA HIS A 218 -8.70 -1.00 0.23
C HIS A 218 -8.29 -0.22 -1.00
N PHE A 219 -7.91 -0.94 -2.05
CA PHE A 219 -7.69 -0.37 -3.38
C PHE A 219 -8.84 -0.76 -4.30
N ARG A 220 -9.32 0.17 -5.13
CA ARG A 220 -10.36 -0.17 -6.11
C ARG A 220 -9.88 -1.25 -7.06
N VAL A 221 -8.81 -0.94 -7.79
CA VAL A 221 -8.02 -1.88 -8.58
C VAL A 221 -6.55 -1.61 -8.27
N ARG A 222 -5.93 -2.48 -7.48
CA ARG A 222 -4.62 -2.23 -6.85
C ARG A 222 -3.48 -1.99 -7.83
N HIS A 223 -3.54 -2.63 -9.00
CA HIS A 223 -2.52 -2.55 -10.04
C HIS A 223 -2.77 -1.43 -11.08
N HIS A 224 -3.80 -0.61 -10.91
CA HIS A 224 -4.06 0.53 -11.79
C HIS A 224 -3.34 1.80 -11.31
N PHE A 225 -2.77 2.55 -12.27
CA PHE A 225 -2.37 3.93 -12.03
C PHE A 225 -3.61 4.79 -11.79
N ARG A 226 -3.54 5.70 -10.83
CA ARG A 226 -4.66 6.58 -10.42
C ARG A 226 -5.87 5.80 -9.92
N THR A 227 -5.60 4.73 -9.19
CA THR A 227 -6.63 4.00 -8.43
C THR A 227 -7.05 4.79 -7.19
N ASP A 228 -8.25 4.51 -6.69
CA ASP A 228 -8.73 5.02 -5.40
C ASP A 228 -8.21 4.13 -4.27
N ALA A 229 -7.78 4.74 -3.17
CA ALA A 229 -7.30 4.06 -1.98
C ALA A 229 -8.05 4.54 -0.72
N HIS A 230 -8.37 3.61 0.16
CA HIS A 230 -8.97 3.87 1.46
C HIS A 230 -8.24 3.05 2.53
N VAL A 231 -7.81 3.73 3.60
CA VAL A 231 -7.10 3.13 4.73
C VAL A 231 -8.01 3.18 5.96
N GLU A 232 -8.31 2.02 6.51
CA GLU A 232 -9.19 1.91 7.67
C GLU A 232 -8.38 1.44 8.87
N TYR A 233 -8.31 2.27 9.92
CA TYR A 233 -7.70 1.89 11.19
C TYR A 233 -8.79 1.28 12.08
N GLY A 234 -8.66 -0.01 12.36
CA GLY A 234 -9.56 -0.72 13.26
C GLY A 234 -9.28 -0.45 14.73
N THR A 235 -10.13 -0.98 15.60
CA THR A 235 -9.97 -0.88 17.05
C THR A 235 -8.63 -1.49 17.49
N PRO A 236 -7.76 -0.75 18.21
CA PRO A 236 -6.50 -1.29 18.69
C PRO A 236 -6.72 -2.48 19.64
N ILE A 237 -5.92 -3.52 19.47
CA ILE A 237 -5.81 -4.63 20.41
C ILE A 237 -4.74 -4.21 21.43
N PRO A 238 -5.11 -3.97 22.70
CA PRO A 238 -4.15 -3.58 23.73
C PRO A 238 -3.23 -4.76 24.03
N VAL A 239 -1.94 -4.47 24.25
CA VAL A 239 -1.02 -5.43 24.86
C VAL A 239 -1.01 -5.12 26.35
N VAL A 240 -1.47 -6.07 27.17
CA VAL A 240 -1.47 -5.93 28.62
C VAL A 240 -0.21 -6.57 29.22
N LEU A 241 0.09 -6.23 30.46
CA LEU A 241 1.28 -6.71 31.16
C LEU A 241 1.28 -8.24 31.33
N ASP A 242 0.09 -8.82 31.54
CA ASP A 242 -0.09 -10.27 31.69
C ASP A 242 0.22 -11.03 30.38
N ASP A 243 0.16 -10.34 29.24
CA ASP A 243 0.61 -10.91 27.95
C ASP A 243 2.14 -10.97 27.85
N ILE A 244 2.86 -10.28 28.75
CA ILE A 244 4.32 -10.15 28.72
C ILE A 244 4.95 -11.21 29.64
N PRO A 245 5.71 -12.16 29.08
CA PRO A 245 6.38 -13.21 29.83
C PRO A 245 7.42 -12.70 30.83
N GLU A 246 7.51 -13.33 32.00
CA GLU A 246 8.50 -12.97 33.03
C GLU A 246 9.95 -13.14 32.56
N ASP A 247 10.23 -14.16 31.76
CA ASP A 247 11.57 -14.44 31.22
C ASP A 247 12.00 -13.35 30.22
N LEU A 248 11.07 -12.88 29.39
CA LEU A 248 11.28 -11.74 28.49
C LEU A 248 11.54 -10.46 29.28
N LEU A 249 10.76 -10.18 30.32
CA LEU A 249 10.98 -9.03 31.21
C LEU A 249 12.35 -9.10 31.88
N ALA A 250 12.74 -10.28 32.38
CA ALA A 250 14.02 -10.48 33.02
C ALA A 250 15.19 -10.32 32.05
N ALA A 251 15.07 -10.81 30.82
CA ALA A 251 16.07 -10.63 29.76
C ALA A 251 16.23 -9.15 29.40
N VAL A 252 15.13 -8.44 29.15
CA VAL A 252 15.15 -7.02 28.80
C VAL A 252 15.78 -6.18 29.93
N LYS A 253 15.49 -6.48 31.21
CA LYS A 253 16.14 -5.84 32.37
C LYS A 253 17.66 -6.01 32.38
N ARG A 254 18.17 -7.11 31.84
CA ARG A 254 19.61 -7.38 31.70
C ARG A 254 20.22 -6.83 30.40
N ASN A 255 19.45 -6.04 29.63
CA ASN A 255 19.80 -5.65 28.25
C ASN A 255 20.08 -6.86 27.33
N ASP A 256 19.45 -7.99 27.64
CA ASP A 256 19.52 -9.24 26.89
C ASP A 256 18.19 -9.51 26.19
N TRP A 257 18.16 -10.50 25.30
CA TRP A 257 16.98 -10.85 24.51
C TRP A 257 16.56 -12.31 24.76
N SER A 258 15.28 -12.48 25.16
CA SER A 258 14.58 -13.76 25.10
C SER A 258 13.52 -13.69 24.00
N GLU A 259 13.27 -14.80 23.32
CA GLU A 259 12.15 -14.87 22.39
C GLU A 259 10.84 -14.98 23.19
N PRO A 260 9.79 -14.20 22.89
CA PRO A 260 8.52 -14.37 23.58
C PRO A 260 7.98 -15.81 23.39
N PRO A 261 7.41 -16.45 24.43
CA PRO A 261 6.78 -17.75 24.38
C PRO A 261 5.79 -17.88 23.23
N ALA A 262 5.79 -19.05 22.61
CA ALA A 262 4.95 -19.33 21.45
C ALA A 262 3.46 -19.15 21.74
N GLU A 263 3.01 -19.43 22.97
CA GLU A 263 1.62 -19.33 23.40
C GLU A 263 1.11 -17.88 23.36
N ALA A 264 1.78 -16.95 24.06
CA ALA A 264 1.41 -15.52 24.07
C ALA A 264 1.42 -14.91 22.65
N VAL A 265 2.45 -15.24 21.87
CA VAL A 265 2.57 -14.81 20.48
C VAL A 265 1.44 -15.34 19.60
N THR A 266 1.03 -16.58 19.84
CA THR A 266 -0.07 -17.24 19.11
C THR A 266 -1.41 -16.68 19.52
N ALA A 267 -1.67 -16.48 20.82
CA ALA A 267 -2.88 -15.85 21.32
C ALA A 267 -3.09 -14.45 20.72
N LEU A 268 -2.03 -13.63 20.65
CA LEU A 268 -2.13 -12.29 20.05
C LEU A 268 -2.36 -12.35 18.53
N ARG A 269 -1.79 -13.34 17.83
CA ARG A 269 -2.11 -13.57 16.41
C ARG A 269 -3.57 -13.93 16.25
N ASP A 270 -4.05 -14.85 17.06
CA ASP A 270 -5.39 -15.42 16.97
C ASP A 270 -6.45 -14.37 17.34
N ALA A 271 -6.12 -13.40 18.20
CA ALA A 271 -6.92 -12.20 18.44
C ALA A 271 -6.92 -11.21 17.25
N LEU A 272 -5.78 -11.06 16.56
CA LEU A 272 -5.65 -10.18 15.39
C LEU A 272 -6.40 -10.73 14.18
N THR A 273 -6.35 -12.05 13.95
CA THR A 273 -6.79 -12.67 12.70
C THR A 273 -8.25 -12.39 12.34
N PRO A 274 -9.25 -12.60 13.22
CA PRO A 274 -10.64 -12.27 12.94
C PRO A 274 -10.85 -10.80 12.60
N THR A 275 -10.23 -9.92 13.39
CA THR A 275 -10.36 -8.48 13.24
C THR A 275 -9.80 -8.02 11.89
N LEU A 276 -8.64 -8.55 11.51
CA LEU A 276 -8.02 -8.21 10.24
C LEU A 276 -8.82 -8.78 9.06
N ARG A 277 -9.33 -10.03 9.13
CA ARG A 277 -10.21 -10.60 8.08
C ARG A 277 -11.39 -9.69 7.78
N ARG A 278 -12.09 -9.20 8.80
CA ARG A 278 -13.24 -8.29 8.64
C ARG A 278 -12.89 -6.97 7.94
N LEU A 279 -11.67 -6.47 8.15
CA LEU A 279 -11.14 -5.27 7.51
C LEU A 279 -10.63 -5.48 6.08
N THR A 280 -10.71 -6.70 5.53
CA THR A 280 -10.43 -6.99 4.12
C THR A 280 -11.73 -7.29 3.37
N PRO A 281 -11.72 -7.56 2.05
CA PRO A 281 -12.88 -8.11 1.36
C PRO A 281 -13.30 -9.48 1.92
N ASP A 282 -12.33 -10.34 2.27
CA ASP A 282 -12.54 -11.71 2.80
C ASP A 282 -13.54 -12.54 2.00
N VAL A 283 -13.24 -12.71 0.70
CA VAL A 283 -14.06 -13.43 -0.29
C VAL A 283 -13.19 -14.39 -1.09
N VAL A 284 -13.82 -15.34 -1.79
CA VAL A 284 -13.08 -16.44 -2.44
C VAL A 284 -12.13 -15.94 -3.53
N ASP A 285 -12.58 -14.97 -4.32
CA ASP A 285 -11.80 -14.39 -5.40
C ASP A 285 -12.24 -12.94 -5.72
N TRP A 286 -11.59 -12.33 -6.71
CA TRP A 286 -11.89 -10.97 -7.15
C TRP A 286 -13.20 -10.86 -7.96
N ASP A 287 -13.74 -11.96 -8.49
CA ASP A 287 -15.05 -11.99 -9.16
C ASP A 287 -16.17 -11.82 -8.12
N GLU A 288 -16.16 -12.62 -7.06
CA GLU A 288 -17.09 -12.52 -5.94
C GLU A 288 -17.04 -11.12 -5.30
N ARG A 289 -15.84 -10.55 -5.14
CA ARG A 289 -15.69 -9.15 -4.70
C ARG A 289 -16.40 -8.17 -5.63
N ARG A 290 -16.25 -8.33 -6.95
CA ARG A 290 -16.89 -7.45 -7.95
C ARG A 290 -18.41 -7.60 -7.94
N ALA A 291 -18.91 -8.83 -7.79
CA ALA A 291 -20.33 -9.12 -7.63
C ALA A 291 -20.89 -8.40 -6.39
N LEU A 292 -20.22 -8.50 -5.24
CA LEU A 292 -20.61 -7.79 -4.01
C LEU A 292 -20.66 -6.27 -4.19
N HIS A 293 -19.64 -5.67 -4.81
CA HIS A 293 -19.67 -4.23 -5.08
C HIS A 293 -20.81 -3.85 -6.01
N THR A 294 -21.13 -4.69 -7.01
CA THR A 294 -22.25 -4.46 -7.92
C THR A 294 -23.58 -4.54 -7.17
N LEU A 295 -23.77 -5.57 -6.36
CA LEU A 295 -24.94 -5.73 -5.49
C LEU A 295 -25.13 -4.53 -4.57
N ALA A 296 -24.05 -4.10 -3.90
CA ALA A 296 -24.06 -2.95 -3.00
C ALA A 296 -24.44 -1.64 -3.71
N HIS A 297 -23.99 -1.44 -4.95
CA HIS A 297 -24.42 -0.31 -5.77
C HIS A 297 -25.91 -0.40 -6.09
N VAL A 298 -26.42 -1.56 -6.52
CA VAL A 298 -27.86 -1.75 -6.82
C VAL A 298 -28.72 -1.50 -5.56
N ARG A 299 -28.37 -2.09 -4.41
CA ARG A 299 -29.10 -1.90 -3.14
C ARG A 299 -29.07 -0.44 -2.69
N ALA A 300 -27.91 0.21 -2.74
CA ALA A 300 -27.84 1.64 -2.39
C ALA A 300 -28.75 2.49 -3.30
N ARG A 301 -28.86 2.16 -4.60
CA ARG A 301 -29.76 2.87 -5.52
C ARG A 301 -31.24 2.62 -5.25
N SER A 302 -31.64 1.39 -4.91
CA SER A 302 -33.04 1.10 -4.53
C SER A 302 -33.45 1.86 -3.27
N GLU A 303 -32.52 2.05 -2.33
CA GLU A 303 -32.67 2.86 -1.11
C GLU A 303 -32.55 4.37 -1.34
N LYS A 304 -32.34 4.83 -2.58
CA LYS A 304 -32.06 6.24 -2.93
C LYS A 304 -30.85 6.84 -2.19
N ARG A 305 -29.89 5.99 -1.84
CA ARG A 305 -28.64 6.34 -1.17
C ARG A 305 -27.50 6.45 -2.17
N ALA A 306 -26.71 7.51 -2.08
CA ALA A 306 -25.54 7.71 -2.93
C ALA A 306 -24.28 7.08 -2.29
N LEU A 307 -23.42 6.50 -3.13
CA LEU A 307 -22.06 6.08 -2.79
C LEU A 307 -21.06 7.00 -3.52
N PRO A 308 -20.75 8.19 -2.96
CA PRO A 308 -20.01 9.24 -3.68
C PRO A 308 -18.50 8.99 -3.78
N ASP A 309 -17.94 8.17 -2.91
CA ASP A 309 -16.50 7.95 -2.78
C ASP A 309 -16.15 6.47 -2.55
N TRP A 310 -14.86 6.16 -2.65
CA TRP A 310 -14.40 4.78 -2.51
C TRP A 310 -14.64 4.18 -1.12
N ARG A 311 -14.57 5.00 -0.06
CA ARG A 311 -14.89 4.56 1.31
C ARG A 311 -16.32 4.05 1.40
N SER A 312 -17.29 4.84 0.91
CA SER A 312 -18.70 4.47 0.93
C SER A 312 -19.00 3.18 0.16
N GLU A 313 -18.30 2.94 -0.94
CA GLU A 313 -18.41 1.70 -1.72
C GLU A 313 -17.81 0.48 -1.00
N VAL A 314 -16.69 0.65 -0.30
CA VAL A 314 -16.09 -0.39 0.55
C VAL A 314 -17.03 -0.78 1.67
N MET A 315 -17.57 0.21 2.38
CA MET A 315 -18.49 -0.02 3.50
C MET A 315 -19.80 -0.68 3.05
N ALA A 316 -20.35 -0.26 1.91
CA ALA A 316 -21.56 -0.87 1.37
C ALA A 316 -21.33 -2.33 0.95
N ALA A 317 -20.22 -2.62 0.25
CA ALA A 317 -19.89 -4.00 -0.13
C ALA A 317 -19.59 -4.90 1.10
N ARG A 318 -18.95 -4.34 2.13
CA ARG A 318 -18.75 -5.01 3.40
C ARG A 318 -20.09 -5.35 4.07
N ALA A 319 -21.03 -4.42 4.09
CA ALA A 319 -22.36 -4.67 4.67
C ALA A 319 -23.10 -5.80 3.95
N GLU A 320 -23.02 -5.89 2.61
CA GLU A 320 -23.60 -7.04 1.88
C GLU A 320 -22.92 -8.36 2.27
N ARG A 321 -21.58 -8.38 2.35
CA ARG A 321 -20.84 -9.56 2.79
C ARG A 321 -21.25 -9.98 4.19
N ASP A 322 -21.27 -9.05 5.13
CA ASP A 322 -21.59 -9.34 6.54
C ASP A 322 -23.05 -9.77 6.72
N ALA A 323 -23.96 -9.33 5.84
CA ALA A 323 -25.34 -9.81 5.83
C ALA A 323 -25.45 -11.26 5.30
N LEU A 324 -24.67 -11.62 4.28
CA LEU A 324 -24.64 -12.97 3.70
C LEU A 324 -23.82 -13.96 4.52
N ARG A 325 -22.85 -13.44 5.27
CA ARG A 325 -21.98 -14.17 6.19
C ARG A 325 -21.90 -13.40 7.51
N PRO A 326 -22.92 -13.54 8.37
CA PRO A 326 -22.92 -12.92 9.69
C PRO A 326 -21.86 -13.53 10.60
N GLU A 327 -21.55 -12.80 11.67
CA GLU A 327 -20.41 -13.05 12.55
C GLU A 327 -20.47 -14.44 13.23
N GLY A 328 -19.34 -15.16 13.23
CA GLY A 328 -19.24 -16.51 13.80
C GLY A 328 -17.92 -17.24 13.51
N ASP A 329 -16.87 -16.48 13.22
CA ASP A 329 -15.50 -16.88 12.87
C ASP A 329 -15.33 -18.31 12.34
N ARG A 330 -15.32 -18.38 11.01
CA ARG A 330 -14.63 -19.44 10.29
C ARG A 330 -13.30 -19.75 10.99
N ASP A 331 -13.07 -21.03 11.24
CA ASP A 331 -11.88 -21.54 11.94
C ASP A 331 -10.61 -20.81 11.49
N LEU A 332 -9.73 -20.48 12.43
CA LEU A 332 -8.47 -19.79 12.17
C LEU A 332 -7.64 -20.53 11.13
N GLU A 333 -7.72 -21.86 11.10
CA GLU A 333 -7.03 -22.70 10.11
C GLU A 333 -7.65 -22.65 8.72
N THR A 334 -8.94 -22.30 8.62
CA THR A 334 -9.63 -22.19 7.33
C THR A 334 -9.30 -20.83 6.70
N ILE A 335 -8.31 -20.80 5.80
CA ILE A 335 -7.78 -19.57 5.17
C ILE A 335 -8.65 -19.06 4.02
N VAL A 336 -9.19 -19.95 3.20
CA VAL A 336 -10.07 -19.58 2.08
C VAL A 336 -11.53 -19.56 2.57
N PRO A 337 -12.28 -18.45 2.38
CA PRO A 337 -13.65 -18.38 2.83
C PRO A 337 -14.54 -19.30 2.00
N GLU A 338 -15.72 -19.66 2.51
CA GLU A 338 -16.71 -20.32 1.66
C GLU A 338 -17.29 -19.32 0.65
N PRO A 339 -17.67 -19.75 -0.56
CA PRO A 339 -18.37 -18.88 -1.50
C PRO A 339 -19.64 -18.31 -0.88
N LEU A 340 -19.89 -17.02 -1.10
CA LEU A 340 -21.14 -16.40 -0.73
C LEU A 340 -22.22 -16.84 -1.70
N VAL A 341 -23.38 -17.26 -1.16
CA VAL A 341 -24.49 -17.75 -1.98
C VAL A 341 -25.75 -16.97 -1.66
N SER A 342 -26.32 -16.35 -2.67
CA SER A 342 -27.61 -15.67 -2.63
C SER A 342 -28.11 -15.46 -4.05
N PRO A 343 -29.43 -15.59 -4.33
CA PRO A 343 -29.99 -15.27 -5.64
C PRO A 343 -29.61 -13.87 -6.13
N ALA A 344 -29.57 -12.88 -5.22
CA ALA A 344 -29.21 -11.51 -5.57
C ALA A 344 -27.72 -11.37 -5.92
N LEU A 345 -26.85 -12.12 -5.26
CA LEU A 345 -25.41 -12.11 -5.53
C LEU A 345 -25.07 -12.82 -6.86
N GLU A 346 -25.73 -13.95 -7.16
CA GLU A 346 -25.57 -14.64 -8.44
C GLU A 346 -26.00 -13.77 -9.62
N ALA A 347 -27.14 -13.08 -9.49
CA ALA A 347 -27.59 -12.10 -10.48
C ALA A 347 -26.60 -10.92 -10.60
N ALA A 348 -26.03 -10.47 -9.47
CA ALA A 348 -25.03 -9.41 -9.46
C ALA A 348 -23.70 -9.83 -10.11
N ASP A 349 -23.29 -11.09 -10.02
CA ASP A 349 -22.08 -11.61 -10.69
C ASP A 349 -22.21 -11.52 -12.21
N ALA A 350 -23.37 -11.88 -12.77
CA ALA A 350 -23.62 -11.75 -14.21
C ALA A 350 -23.45 -10.31 -14.69
N VAL A 351 -24.05 -9.34 -13.96
CA VAL A 351 -23.89 -7.90 -14.25
C VAL A 351 -22.44 -7.47 -14.08
N ALA A 352 -21.77 -7.87 -13.00
CA ALA A 352 -20.39 -7.51 -12.70
C ALA A 352 -19.44 -7.98 -13.81
N ARG A 353 -19.56 -9.23 -14.26
CA ARG A 353 -18.78 -9.78 -15.39
C ARG A 353 -19.02 -9.01 -16.69
N ARG A 354 -20.28 -8.65 -16.97
CA ARG A 354 -20.63 -7.86 -18.17
C ARG A 354 -20.00 -6.47 -18.15
N LEU A 355 -20.06 -5.79 -17.00
CA LEU A 355 -19.45 -4.48 -16.81
C LEU A 355 -17.92 -4.57 -16.95
N GLU A 356 -17.30 -5.55 -16.29
CA GLU A 356 -15.84 -5.76 -16.31
C GLU A 356 -15.33 -6.06 -17.73
N ALA A 357 -16.04 -6.90 -18.50
CA ALA A 357 -15.70 -7.21 -19.90
C ALA A 357 -15.67 -5.94 -20.79
N HIS A 358 -16.35 -4.87 -20.37
CA HIS A 358 -16.36 -3.58 -21.05
C HIS A 358 -15.53 -2.51 -20.33
N GLY A 359 -14.82 -2.87 -19.27
CA GLY A 359 -14.00 -1.99 -18.44
C GLY A 359 -14.82 -0.92 -17.72
N LEU A 360 -15.96 -1.33 -17.17
CA LEU A 360 -16.90 -0.55 -16.35
C LEU A 360 -17.10 -1.25 -15.00
N ASP A 361 -17.66 -0.54 -14.02
CA ASP A 361 -18.00 -1.10 -12.71
C ASP A 361 -19.36 -0.58 -12.20
N GLY A 362 -19.78 -0.97 -11.00
CA GLY A 362 -21.06 -0.59 -10.41
C GLY A 362 -21.33 0.94 -10.36
N ARG A 363 -20.30 1.79 -10.37
CA ARG A 363 -20.47 3.26 -10.43
C ARG A 363 -20.99 3.77 -11.77
N ASP A 364 -20.96 2.93 -12.80
CA ASP A 364 -21.44 3.26 -14.13
C ASP A 364 -22.95 3.03 -14.30
N LEU A 365 -23.60 2.47 -13.29
CA LEU A 365 -25.06 2.35 -13.21
C LEU A 365 -25.75 3.71 -13.04
N ASN A 366 -26.98 3.83 -13.54
CA ASN A 366 -27.84 4.99 -13.36
C ASN A 366 -28.45 5.04 -11.94
N GLU A 367 -29.19 6.11 -11.64
CA GLU A 367 -29.77 6.32 -10.31
C GLU A 367 -30.81 5.26 -9.91
N GLN A 368 -31.48 4.63 -10.88
CA GLN A 368 -32.43 3.56 -10.63
C GLN A 368 -31.80 2.15 -10.66
N ALA A 369 -30.49 2.04 -10.93
CA ALA A 369 -29.83 0.78 -11.25
C ALA A 369 -30.60 -0.09 -12.27
N SER A 370 -31.19 0.53 -13.30
CA SER A 370 -31.90 -0.13 -14.41
C SER A 370 -31.11 -0.12 -15.72
N GLY A 371 -29.93 0.50 -15.70
CA GLY A 371 -29.02 0.57 -16.84
C GLY A 371 -27.83 1.47 -16.53
N LEU A 372 -27.17 1.96 -17.59
CA LEU A 372 -25.97 2.79 -17.45
C LEU A 372 -26.31 4.28 -17.37
N ARG A 373 -25.61 5.00 -16.49
CA ARG A 373 -25.72 6.47 -16.39
C ARG A 373 -25.34 7.16 -17.70
N ARG A 374 -25.93 8.34 -17.92
CA ARG A 374 -25.58 9.21 -19.06
C ARG A 374 -24.25 9.93 -18.80
N ASN A 375 -23.60 10.31 -19.90
CA ASN A 375 -22.38 11.11 -19.81
C ASN A 375 -22.75 12.55 -19.46
N SER A 376 -22.13 13.10 -18.42
CA SER A 376 -22.33 14.49 -18.02
C SER A 376 -21.55 15.43 -18.95
N PRO A 377 -22.20 16.44 -19.58
CA PRO A 377 -21.50 17.46 -20.37
C PRO A 377 -20.48 18.25 -19.55
N VAL A 378 -20.78 18.50 -18.27
CA VAL A 378 -19.86 19.19 -17.35
C VAL A 378 -18.61 18.34 -17.10
N SER A 379 -18.78 17.03 -16.84
CA SER A 379 -17.63 16.13 -16.68
C SER A 379 -16.82 16.01 -17.97
N PHE A 380 -17.47 16.00 -19.14
CA PHE A 380 -16.80 15.98 -20.43
C PHE A 380 -15.95 17.24 -20.63
N ALA A 381 -16.53 18.43 -20.48
CA ALA A 381 -15.83 19.71 -20.62
C ALA A 381 -14.65 19.81 -19.62
N GLY A 382 -14.87 19.41 -18.36
CA GLY A 382 -13.82 19.37 -17.35
C GLY A 382 -12.68 18.41 -17.70
N SER A 383 -12.98 17.24 -18.28
CA SER A 383 -11.95 16.31 -18.75
C SER A 383 -11.14 16.86 -19.92
N VAL A 384 -11.81 17.49 -20.90
CA VAL A 384 -11.12 18.14 -22.04
C VAL A 384 -10.23 19.28 -21.54
N LEU A 385 -10.71 20.08 -20.59
CA LEU A 385 -9.94 21.17 -19.99
C LEU A 385 -8.67 20.65 -19.30
N ARG A 386 -8.76 19.58 -18.49
CA ARG A 386 -7.58 18.96 -17.84
C ARG A 386 -6.53 18.50 -18.86
N MET A 387 -6.98 17.90 -19.97
CA MET A 387 -6.09 17.48 -21.05
C MET A 387 -5.47 18.67 -21.78
N ALA A 388 -6.25 19.73 -22.04
CA ALA A 388 -5.76 20.96 -22.67
C ALA A 388 -4.74 21.70 -21.78
N GLN A 389 -4.97 21.76 -20.47
CA GLN A 389 -4.04 22.35 -19.49
C GLN A 389 -2.70 21.61 -19.41
N PHE A 390 -2.68 20.32 -19.73
CA PHE A 390 -1.45 19.54 -19.78
C PHE A 390 -0.63 19.79 -21.04
N LEU A 391 -1.26 20.18 -22.16
CA LEU A 391 -0.58 20.29 -23.45
C LEU A 391 0.65 21.24 -23.44
N PRO A 392 0.61 22.44 -22.82
CA PRO A 392 1.79 23.30 -22.71
C PRO A 392 2.92 22.70 -21.85
N LEU A 393 2.57 21.84 -20.89
CA LEU A 393 3.53 21.16 -20.00
C LEU A 393 4.04 19.84 -20.58
N LEU A 394 3.50 19.38 -21.70
CA LEU A 394 3.91 18.12 -22.33
C LEU A 394 5.41 18.09 -22.66
N PRO A 395 6.03 19.12 -23.27
CA PRO A 395 7.47 19.10 -23.52
C PRO A 395 8.29 18.97 -22.24
N VAL A 396 7.90 19.70 -21.18
CA VAL A 396 8.54 19.63 -19.86
C VAL A 396 8.37 18.23 -19.26
N PHE A 397 7.19 17.65 -19.35
CA PHE A 397 6.92 16.29 -18.88
C PHE A 397 7.75 15.25 -19.63
N LEU A 398 7.84 15.34 -20.96
CA LEU A 398 8.63 14.40 -21.76
C LEU A 398 10.12 14.45 -21.38
N LEU A 399 10.66 15.65 -21.16
CA LEU A 399 12.05 15.84 -20.73
C LEU A 399 12.30 15.36 -19.30
N SER A 400 11.46 15.76 -18.35
CA SER A 400 11.70 15.52 -16.92
C SER A 400 11.18 14.18 -16.40
N MET A 401 10.08 13.67 -16.97
CA MET A 401 9.33 12.52 -16.48
C MET A 401 9.14 11.42 -17.54
N GLY A 402 9.37 11.69 -18.83
CA GLY A 402 9.05 10.78 -19.92
C GLY A 402 9.82 9.46 -19.85
N VAL A 403 11.15 9.54 -19.67
CA VAL A 403 12.02 8.36 -19.55
C VAL A 403 11.61 7.50 -18.36
N GLN A 404 11.49 8.07 -17.17
CA GLN A 404 11.15 7.33 -15.96
C GLN A 404 9.73 6.75 -15.98
N SER A 405 8.76 7.47 -16.54
CA SER A 405 7.39 6.97 -16.65
C SER A 405 7.31 5.79 -17.62
N THR A 406 8.08 5.86 -18.72
CA THR A 406 8.20 4.76 -19.68
C THR A 406 8.87 3.54 -19.06
N LEU A 407 9.98 3.72 -18.35
CA LEU A 407 10.66 2.63 -17.64
C LEU A 407 9.76 2.01 -16.57
N GLY A 408 9.05 2.83 -15.81
CA GLY A 408 8.06 2.38 -14.85
C GLY A 408 6.98 1.52 -15.50
N LEU A 409 6.39 1.99 -16.60
CA LEU A 409 5.35 1.26 -17.34
C LEU A 409 5.87 -0.07 -17.89
N VAL A 410 7.04 -0.06 -18.55
CA VAL A 410 7.64 -1.26 -19.14
C VAL A 410 7.94 -2.29 -18.06
N LYS A 411 8.63 -1.89 -16.98
CA LYS A 411 9.01 -2.82 -15.90
C LYS A 411 7.82 -3.29 -15.07
N GLY A 412 6.84 -2.43 -14.81
CA GLY A 412 5.62 -2.82 -14.13
C GLY A 412 4.79 -3.83 -14.93
N ASN A 413 4.87 -3.81 -16.26
CA ASN A 413 4.16 -4.76 -17.13
C ASN A 413 4.94 -6.04 -17.44
N SER A 414 6.24 -6.05 -17.17
CA SER A 414 7.16 -7.15 -17.52
C SER A 414 7.80 -7.81 -16.29
N THR A 415 7.23 -7.62 -15.09
CA THR A 415 7.80 -8.13 -13.85
C THR A 415 7.41 -9.58 -13.60
N ASP A 416 8.35 -10.32 -13.03
CA ASP A 416 8.20 -11.67 -12.49
C ASP A 416 7.66 -11.71 -11.05
N GLU A 417 7.48 -10.54 -10.41
CA GLU A 417 7.02 -10.42 -9.01
C GLU A 417 5.48 -10.42 -8.87
N GLY A 418 4.73 -10.61 -9.96
CA GLY A 418 3.26 -10.64 -9.94
C GLY A 418 2.58 -9.30 -10.25
N VAL A 419 1.24 -9.32 -10.33
CA VAL A 419 0.42 -8.14 -10.68
C VAL A 419 0.40 -7.10 -9.56
N ASP A 420 0.56 -7.54 -8.32
CA ASP A 420 0.68 -6.74 -7.09
C ASP A 420 1.94 -5.84 -7.08
N ALA A 421 3.00 -6.22 -7.79
CA ALA A 421 4.23 -5.41 -7.88
C ALA A 421 4.15 -4.27 -8.92
N ARG A 422 3.19 -4.29 -9.85
CA ARG A 422 3.12 -3.36 -11.00
C ARG A 422 3.17 -1.88 -10.60
N THR A 423 2.33 -1.50 -9.66
CA THR A 423 2.23 -0.14 -9.10
C THR A 423 3.43 0.22 -8.23
N THR A 424 4.07 -0.76 -7.61
CA THR A 424 5.37 -0.57 -6.94
C THR A 424 6.43 -0.10 -7.93
N TYR A 425 6.52 -0.70 -9.12
CA TYR A 425 7.45 -0.21 -10.15
C TYR A 425 7.13 1.21 -10.60
N HIS A 426 5.86 1.54 -10.87
CA HIS A 426 5.46 2.91 -11.22
C HIS A 426 5.92 3.91 -10.14
N PHE A 427 5.69 3.59 -8.87
CA PHE A 427 6.06 4.42 -7.74
C PHE A 427 7.58 4.57 -7.59
N VAL A 428 8.32 3.46 -7.60
CA VAL A 428 9.79 3.44 -7.44
C VAL A 428 10.46 4.23 -8.54
N PHE A 429 10.05 4.06 -9.80
CA PHE A 429 10.60 4.84 -10.90
C PHE A 429 10.22 6.32 -10.80
N ALA A 430 8.97 6.63 -10.45
CA ALA A 430 8.56 8.03 -10.26
C ALA A 430 9.36 8.73 -9.14
N LEU A 431 9.68 8.02 -8.06
CA LEU A 431 10.41 8.56 -6.91
C LEU A 431 11.92 8.62 -7.12
N PHE A 432 12.55 7.53 -7.55
CA PHE A 432 14.02 7.45 -7.57
C PHE A 432 14.64 7.81 -8.91
N ALA A 433 13.95 7.57 -10.03
CA ALA A 433 14.50 8.02 -11.30
C ALA A 433 14.44 9.55 -11.42
N SER A 434 13.43 10.20 -10.82
CA SER A 434 13.35 11.68 -10.79
C SER A 434 14.52 12.30 -10.06
N MET A 435 15.01 11.66 -9.00
CA MET A 435 16.21 12.10 -8.29
C MET A 435 17.49 12.11 -9.13
N ILE A 436 17.52 11.35 -10.24
CA ILE A 436 18.66 11.30 -11.16
C ILE A 436 18.38 12.18 -12.38
N VAL A 437 17.21 12.00 -12.98
CA VAL A 437 16.82 12.68 -14.23
C VAL A 437 16.66 14.18 -14.01
N TRP A 438 16.06 14.62 -12.91
CA TRP A 438 15.77 16.04 -12.71
C TRP A 438 17.03 16.89 -12.57
N PRO A 439 18.05 16.52 -11.76
CA PRO A 439 19.30 17.26 -11.73
C PRO A 439 20.01 17.32 -13.09
N ILE A 440 19.98 16.23 -13.87
CA ILE A 440 20.61 16.19 -15.20
C ILE A 440 19.90 17.12 -16.17
N VAL A 441 18.57 17.02 -16.26
CA VAL A 441 17.76 17.84 -17.17
C VAL A 441 17.83 19.31 -16.75
N SER A 442 17.67 19.59 -15.47
CA SER A 442 17.73 20.96 -14.94
C SER A 442 19.11 21.58 -15.12
N GLY A 443 20.17 20.84 -14.80
CA GLY A 443 21.56 21.28 -14.98
C GLY A 443 21.90 21.51 -16.44
N GLY A 444 21.45 20.62 -17.34
CA GLY A 444 21.61 20.79 -18.78
C GLY A 444 20.93 22.06 -19.29
N LEU A 445 19.66 22.30 -18.91
CA LEU A 445 18.93 23.50 -19.29
C LEU A 445 19.60 24.77 -18.75
N ALA A 446 20.04 24.77 -17.49
CA ALA A 446 20.77 25.87 -16.85
C ALA A 446 22.09 26.18 -17.55
N ALA A 447 22.90 25.16 -17.81
CA ALA A 447 24.16 25.30 -18.50
C ALA A 447 23.97 25.81 -19.94
N THR A 448 22.99 25.29 -20.67
CA THR A 448 22.68 25.76 -22.03
C THR A 448 22.21 27.21 -22.04
N SER A 449 21.30 27.58 -21.13
CA SER A 449 20.77 28.96 -21.08
C SER A 449 21.87 29.97 -20.71
N TYR A 450 22.76 29.59 -19.79
CA TYR A 450 23.95 30.37 -19.45
C TYR A 450 24.91 30.49 -20.65
N ALA A 451 25.26 29.37 -21.29
CA ALA A 451 26.19 29.36 -22.42
C ALA A 451 25.68 30.13 -23.66
N MET A 452 24.35 30.20 -23.84
CA MET A 452 23.71 30.93 -24.94
C MET A 452 23.48 32.42 -24.65
N GLY A 453 23.88 32.91 -23.47
CA GLY A 453 23.70 34.31 -23.06
C GLY A 453 22.24 34.69 -22.74
N TRP A 454 21.32 33.72 -22.64
CA TRP A 454 19.90 33.99 -22.36
C TRP A 454 19.64 34.56 -20.96
N LEU A 455 20.64 34.48 -20.09
CA LEU A 455 20.57 34.97 -18.72
C LEU A 455 21.30 36.31 -18.53
N ASP A 456 21.92 36.86 -19.58
CA ASP A 456 22.77 38.05 -19.47
C ASP A 456 21.98 39.30 -19.08
N GLU A 457 20.72 39.40 -19.54
CA GLU A 457 19.81 40.49 -19.20
C GLU A 457 19.48 40.57 -17.70
N THR A 458 19.76 39.51 -16.94
CA THR A 458 19.55 39.51 -15.48
C THR A 458 20.62 40.32 -14.71
N GLY A 459 21.75 40.64 -15.34
CA GLY A 459 22.89 41.31 -14.71
C GLY A 459 23.69 40.44 -13.72
N MET A 460 23.22 39.22 -13.41
CA MET A 460 23.88 38.21 -12.57
C MET A 460 23.64 36.80 -13.15
N PRO A 461 24.19 36.49 -14.34
CA PRO A 461 23.85 35.27 -15.08
C PRO A 461 24.19 33.99 -14.33
N GLU A 462 25.23 33.96 -13.49
CA GLU A 462 25.61 32.80 -12.68
C GLU A 462 24.56 32.51 -11.59
N LEU A 463 24.10 33.56 -10.90
CA LEU A 463 23.04 33.44 -9.90
C LEU A 463 21.72 33.02 -10.57
N ALA A 464 21.39 33.60 -11.72
CA ALA A 464 20.22 33.25 -12.50
C ALA A 464 20.24 31.77 -12.93
N ALA A 465 21.39 31.25 -13.37
CA ALA A 465 21.55 29.84 -13.74
C ALA A 465 21.34 28.92 -12.52
N GLY A 466 21.91 29.27 -11.37
CA GLY A 466 21.72 28.55 -10.11
C GLY A 466 20.26 28.54 -9.64
N LEU A 467 19.57 29.68 -9.74
CA LEU A 467 18.14 29.77 -9.44
C LEU A 467 17.30 28.95 -10.41
N MET A 468 17.59 29.02 -11.72
CA MET A 468 16.88 28.24 -12.73
C MET A 468 17.01 26.73 -12.46
N PHE A 469 18.20 26.27 -12.07
CA PHE A 469 18.42 24.87 -11.71
C PHE A 469 17.46 24.39 -10.60
N VAL A 470 17.29 25.18 -9.55
CA VAL A 470 16.42 24.82 -8.41
C VAL A 470 14.94 25.00 -8.77
N LEU A 471 14.59 26.09 -9.45
CA LEU A 471 13.20 26.45 -9.76
C LEU A 471 12.54 25.52 -10.79
N LEU A 472 13.31 24.80 -11.60
CA LEU A 472 12.77 23.79 -12.51
C LEU A 472 12.16 22.58 -11.79
N PHE A 473 12.57 22.26 -10.56
CA PHE A 473 12.09 21.08 -9.83
C PHE A 473 10.58 21.19 -9.51
N PRO A 474 10.08 22.31 -8.96
CA PRO A 474 8.63 22.55 -8.85
C PRO A 474 7.88 22.48 -10.19
N VAL A 475 8.49 22.94 -11.29
CA VAL A 475 7.88 22.85 -12.63
C VAL A 475 7.76 21.39 -13.09
N PHE A 476 8.77 20.55 -12.80
CA PHE A 476 8.71 19.11 -13.08
C PHE A 476 7.62 18.42 -12.25
N VAL A 477 7.49 18.74 -10.96
CA VAL A 477 6.36 18.29 -10.12
C VAL A 477 5.02 18.70 -10.74
N LEU A 478 4.87 19.96 -11.11
CA LEU A 478 3.65 20.50 -11.72
C LEU A 478 3.31 19.77 -13.03
N SER A 479 4.31 19.50 -13.88
CA SER A 479 4.11 18.74 -15.12
C SER A 479 3.61 17.31 -14.84
N GLY A 480 4.13 16.64 -13.81
CA GLY A 480 3.70 15.31 -13.39
C GLY A 480 2.28 15.31 -12.83
N TRP A 481 1.92 16.29 -12.00
CA TRP A 481 0.54 16.43 -11.50
C TRP A 481 -0.45 16.82 -12.59
N SER A 482 -0.03 17.65 -13.55
CA SER A 482 -0.85 17.99 -14.71
C SER A 482 -1.08 16.76 -15.60
N PHE A 483 -0.05 15.93 -15.82
CA PHE A 483 -0.21 14.63 -16.49
C PHE A 483 -1.20 13.72 -15.75
N ALA A 484 -1.07 13.58 -14.43
CA ALA A 484 -2.00 12.79 -13.62
C ALA A 484 -3.46 13.29 -13.74
N SER A 485 -3.65 14.62 -13.73
CA SER A 485 -4.96 15.25 -13.94
C SER A 485 -5.52 15.01 -15.36
N ALA A 486 -4.67 15.11 -16.39
CA ALA A 486 -5.03 14.81 -17.77
C ALA A 486 -5.38 13.32 -17.96
N TRP A 487 -4.67 12.43 -17.28
CA TRP A 487 -4.98 11.00 -17.24
C TRP A 487 -6.36 10.73 -16.63
N ASP A 488 -6.69 11.39 -15.51
CA ASP A 488 -8.03 11.30 -14.91
C ASP A 488 -9.11 11.79 -15.91
N GLY A 489 -8.82 12.86 -16.65
CA GLY A 489 -9.66 13.35 -17.74
C GLY A 489 -9.89 12.29 -18.84
N TRP A 490 -8.80 11.68 -19.32
CA TRP A 490 -8.81 10.61 -20.31
C TRP A 490 -9.63 9.40 -19.86
N VAL A 491 -9.46 8.94 -18.62
CA VAL A 491 -10.22 7.81 -18.05
C VAL A 491 -11.72 8.10 -18.04
N VAL A 492 -12.13 9.32 -17.66
CA VAL A 492 -13.55 9.73 -17.67
C VAL A 492 -14.13 9.71 -19.08
N LEU A 493 -13.41 10.24 -20.07
CA LEU A 493 -13.85 10.25 -21.48
C LEU A 493 -13.95 8.83 -22.05
N ARG A 494 -12.93 8.01 -21.81
CA ARG A 494 -12.89 6.60 -22.24
C ARG A 494 -14.01 5.78 -21.59
N GLY A 495 -14.28 5.99 -20.31
CA GLY A 495 -15.42 5.40 -19.61
C GLY A 495 -16.75 5.82 -20.23
N GLY A 496 -16.90 7.08 -20.62
CA GLY A 496 -18.10 7.55 -21.32
C GLY A 496 -18.33 6.91 -22.68
N LEU A 497 -17.26 6.64 -23.43
CA LEU A 497 -17.32 5.89 -24.69
C LEU A 497 -17.71 4.42 -24.44
N ARG A 498 -17.10 3.77 -23.45
CA ARG A 498 -17.43 2.40 -23.04
C ARG A 498 -18.91 2.26 -22.66
N ARG A 499 -19.42 3.15 -21.80
CA ARG A 499 -20.85 3.20 -21.44
C ARG A 499 -21.75 3.37 -22.66
N SER A 500 -21.41 4.28 -23.57
CA SER A 500 -22.21 4.48 -24.79
C SER A 500 -22.21 3.26 -25.71
N ARG A 501 -21.08 2.54 -25.83
CA ARG A 501 -20.99 1.33 -26.64
C ARG A 501 -21.79 0.19 -26.04
N LEU A 502 -21.64 -0.05 -24.73
CA LEU A 502 -22.37 -1.10 -24.02
C LEU A 502 -23.88 -0.86 -24.09
N ARG A 503 -24.34 0.37 -23.81
CA ARG A 503 -25.77 0.74 -23.90
C ARG A 503 -26.36 0.47 -25.29
N ARG A 504 -25.61 0.72 -26.38
CA ARG A 504 -26.08 0.49 -27.75
C ARG A 504 -26.16 -0.99 -28.13
N ARG A 505 -25.22 -1.81 -27.67
CA ARG A 505 -25.09 -3.22 -28.11
C ARG A 505 -25.77 -4.23 -27.19
N HIS A 506 -25.74 -3.99 -25.88
CA HIS A 506 -26.23 -4.93 -24.87
C HIS A 506 -27.11 -4.24 -23.81
N GLY A 507 -27.68 -3.07 -24.13
CA GLY A 507 -28.48 -2.30 -23.17
C GLY A 507 -29.73 -3.05 -22.68
N ALA A 508 -30.43 -3.76 -23.57
CA ALA A 508 -31.61 -4.55 -23.20
C ALA A 508 -31.25 -5.71 -22.27
N VAL A 509 -30.21 -6.48 -22.63
CA VAL A 509 -29.71 -7.60 -21.82
C VAL A 509 -29.25 -7.12 -20.44
N LEU A 510 -28.50 -6.02 -20.38
CA LEU A 510 -28.07 -5.45 -19.10
C LEU A 510 -29.26 -5.01 -18.23
N ALA A 511 -30.32 -4.45 -18.83
CA ALA A 511 -31.51 -4.05 -18.09
C ALA A 511 -32.26 -5.27 -17.52
N GLU A 512 -32.33 -6.37 -18.27
CA GLU A 512 -32.90 -7.64 -17.82
C GLU A 512 -32.10 -8.24 -16.65
N GLU A 513 -30.77 -8.29 -16.76
CA GLU A 513 -29.90 -8.77 -15.68
C GLU A 513 -30.02 -7.91 -14.42
N LEU A 514 -30.08 -6.58 -14.56
CA LEU A 514 -30.30 -5.68 -13.43
C LEU A 514 -31.68 -5.89 -12.80
N GLN A 515 -32.72 -6.13 -13.62
CA GLN A 515 -34.06 -6.44 -13.12
C GLN A 515 -34.07 -7.72 -12.28
N ALA A 516 -33.29 -8.74 -12.66
CA ALA A 516 -33.16 -9.97 -11.87
C ALA A 516 -32.62 -9.71 -10.46
N ILE A 517 -31.66 -8.77 -10.31
CA ILE A 517 -31.16 -8.37 -8.99
C ILE A 517 -32.27 -7.69 -8.17
N HIS A 518 -33.03 -6.77 -8.78
CA HIS A 518 -34.13 -6.08 -8.07
C HIS A 518 -35.23 -7.04 -7.60
N VAL A 519 -35.56 -8.05 -8.41
CA VAL A 519 -36.51 -9.12 -8.03
C VAL A 519 -35.94 -9.90 -6.85
N ALA A 520 -34.69 -10.34 -6.93
CA ALA A 520 -34.03 -11.10 -5.87
C ALA A 520 -33.77 -10.32 -4.58
N LEU A 521 -33.83 -8.97 -4.61
CA LEU A 521 -33.75 -8.11 -3.44
C LEU A 521 -35.12 -7.82 -2.80
N ALA A 522 -36.22 -8.07 -3.53
CA ALA A 522 -37.58 -7.87 -3.06
C ALA A 522 -38.18 -9.13 -2.40
N ASP A 523 -37.68 -10.29 -2.81
CA ASP A 523 -37.89 -11.59 -2.16
C ASP A 523 -37.02 -11.71 -0.89
#